data_AF-A0A2K9PPV9-F1
#
_entry.id   AF-A0A2K9PPV9-F1
#
_cell.length_a   1.000
_cell.length_b   1.000
_cell.length_c   1.000
_cell.angle_alpha   90.00
_cell.angle_beta   90.00
_cell.angle_gamma   90.00
#
_symmetry.space_group_name_H-M   'P 1'
#
loop_
_entity.id
_entity.type
_entity.pdbx_description
1 polymer ?
#
loop_
_entity_poly.entity_id
_entity_poly.type
_entity_poly.pdbx_seq_one_letter_code
_entity_poly.pdbx_strand_id
1 'polypeptide(L)' 'MVAWGKTAQIIEKYVTKGKEVAIEGKLTSRSYDDKNGNKRYVTEIIVNELLMLGK' A
#
# COMPACT_ATOMS: atom_id res chain seq x y z
N MET A 1 1.26 -2.81 -0.70
CA MET A 1 0.80 -1.48 -1.16
C MET A 1 1.23 -0.46 -0.12
N VAL A 2 1.43 0.78 -0.51
CA VAL A 2 1.75 1.89 0.40
C VAL A 2 0.82 3.05 0.09
N ALA A 3 0.09 3.52 1.10
CA ALA A 3 -0.74 4.70 1.02
C ALA A 3 -0.18 5.80 1.91
N TRP A 4 -0.33 7.05 1.48
CA TRP A 4 0.15 8.23 2.21
C TRP A 4 -1.00 9.22 2.43
N GLY A 5 -0.77 10.18 3.34
CA GLY A 5 -1.67 11.32 3.55
C GLY A 5 -3.12 10.92 3.82
N LYS A 6 -4.06 11.59 3.15
CA LYS A 6 -5.51 11.39 3.36
C LYS A 6 -5.96 9.96 3.03
N THR A 7 -5.39 9.33 2.01
CA THR A 7 -5.73 7.95 1.64
C THR A 7 -5.36 6.97 2.75
N ALA A 8 -4.21 7.16 3.41
CA ALA A 8 -3.83 6.35 4.57
C ALA A 8 -4.84 6.50 5.73
N GLN A 9 -5.28 7.73 6.02
CA GLN A 9 -6.27 8.00 7.07
C GLN A 9 -7.63 7.35 6.77
N ILE A 10 -8.05 7.30 5.51
CA ILE A 10 -9.29 6.62 5.09
C ILE A 10 -9.14 5.11 5.29
N ILE A 11 -8.00 4.53 4.86
CA ILE A 11 -7.73 3.10 5.04
C ILE A 11 -7.77 2.72 6.53
N GLU A 12 -7.06 3.48 7.36
CA GLU A 12 -7.02 3.25 8.81
C GLU A 12 -8.41 3.28 9.46
N LYS A 13 -9.26 4.23 9.05
CA LYS A 13 -10.60 4.39 9.64
C LYS A 13 -11.62 3.36 9.17
N TYR A 14 -11.55 2.92 7.90
CA TYR A 14 -12.66 2.21 7.27
C TYR A 14 -12.33 0.81 6.76
N VAL A 15 -11.05 0.50 6.54
CA VAL A 15 -10.60 -0.78 5.97
C VAL A 15 -10.06 -1.68 7.08
N THR A 16 -10.77 -2.78 7.33
CA THR A 16 -10.37 -3.82 8.27
C THR A 16 -10.00 -5.09 7.53
N LYS A 17 -9.32 -6.03 8.21
CA LYS A 17 -8.99 -7.35 7.64
C LYS A 17 -10.26 -8.02 7.07
N GLY A 18 -10.16 -8.50 5.83
CA GLY A 18 -11.25 -9.19 5.14
C GLY A 18 -12.20 -8.30 4.33
N LYS A 19 -12.02 -6.96 4.35
CA LYS A 19 -12.76 -6.07 3.44
C LYS A 19 -12.19 -6.09 2.04
N GLU A 20 -13.08 -6.08 1.06
CA GLU A 20 -12.73 -6.00 -0.35
C GLU A 20 -12.57 -4.53 -0.77
N VAL A 21 -11.50 -4.24 -1.52
CA VAL A 21 -11.16 -2.90 -1.99
C VAL A 21 -10.55 -2.99 -3.39
N ALA A 22 -10.88 -2.03 -4.24
CA ALA A 22 -10.15 -1.79 -5.49
C ALA A 22 -9.17 -0.63 -5.29
N ILE A 23 -7.98 -0.74 -5.88
CA ILE A 23 -6.88 0.20 -5.69
C ILE A 23 -6.33 0.58 -7.05
N GLU A 24 -6.14 1.87 -7.26
CA GLU A 24 -5.38 2.41 -8.38
C GLU A 24 -4.11 3.08 -7.86
N GLY A 25 -3.00 2.85 -8.56
CA GLY A 25 -1.72 3.39 -8.14
C GLY A 25 -0.58 3.02 -9.07
N LYS A 26 0.62 3.40 -8.64
CA LYS A 26 1.87 3.17 -9.40
C LYS A 26 2.63 1.97 -8.87
N LEU A 27 2.92 1.00 -9.74
CA LEU A 27 3.87 -0.07 -9.44
C LEU A 27 5.27 0.52 -9.25
N THR A 28 5.87 0.28 -8.09
CA THR A 28 7.18 0.79 -7.72
C THR A 28 8.03 -0.32 -7.15
N SER A 29 9.26 -0.42 -7.66
CA SER A 29 10.28 -1.31 -7.13
C SER A 29 11.39 -0.47 -6.50
N ARG A 30 11.72 -0.76 -5.24
CA ARG A 30 12.82 -0.10 -4.52
C ARG A 30 13.74 -1.13 -3.88
N SER A 31 14.97 -0.72 -3.60
CA SER A 31 15.90 -1.52 -2.82
C SER A 31 16.44 -0.76 -1.63
N TYR A 32 16.72 -1.47 -0.54
CA TYR A 32 17.39 -0.94 0.64
C TYR A 32 18.29 -2.01 1.24
N ASP A 33 19.33 -1.61 1.96
CA ASP A 33 20.19 -2.52 2.71
C ASP A 33 19.58 -2.78 4.09
N ASP A 34 19.40 -4.05 4.45
CA ASP A 34 18.96 -4.40 5.79
C ASP A 34 20.08 -4.23 6.82
N LYS A 35 19.76 -4.36 8.11
CA LYS A 35 20.73 -4.17 9.20
C LYS A 35 21.92 -5.13 9.14
N ASN A 36 21.81 -6.21 8.38
CA ASN A 36 22.85 -7.21 8.20
C ASN A 36 23.65 -6.99 6.89
N GLY A 37 23.42 -5.87 6.20
CA GLY A 37 24.08 -5.52 4.94
C GLY A 37 23.53 -6.25 3.71
N ASN A 38 22.40 -6.96 3.81
CA ASN A 38 21.82 -7.62 2.65
C ASN A 38 20.90 -6.66 1.90
N LYS A 39 21.14 -6.53 0.59
CA LYS A 39 20.26 -5.76 -0.29
C LYS A 39 18.91 -6.44 -0.46
N ARG A 40 17.84 -5.77 -0.03
CA ARG A 40 16.45 -6.22 -0.18
C ARG A 40 15.78 -5.47 -1.30
N TYR A 41 14.94 -6.17 -2.05
CA TYR A 41 14.10 -5.59 -3.10
C TYR A 41 12.64 -5.70 -2.67
N VAL A 42 11.90 -4.62 -2.85
CA VAL A 42 10.47 -4.56 -2.55
C VAL A 42 9.76 -4.01 -3.77
N THR A 43 8.77 -4.76 -4.24
CA THR A 43 7.85 -4.34 -5.29
C THR A 43 6.48 -4.10 -4.66
N GLU A 44 5.96 -2.90 -4.81
CA GLU A 44 4.72 -2.47 -4.19
C GLU A 44 3.97 -1.46 -5.04
N ILE A 45 2.65 -1.37 -4.82
CA ILE A 45 1.82 -0.33 -5.44
C ILE A 45 1.78 0.87 -4.49
N ILE A 46 2.23 2.04 -4.96
CA ILE A 46 1.99 3.33 -4.30
C ILE A 46 0.58 3.76 -4.67
N VAL A 47 -0.27 3.92 -3.67
CA VAL A 47 -1.71 4.12 -3.83
C VAL A 47 -2.02 5.58 -4.11
N ASN A 48 -2.74 5.81 -5.20
CA ASN A 48 -3.28 7.12 -5.53
C ASN A 48 -4.76 7.18 -5.12
N GLU A 49 -5.52 6.15 -5.49
CA GLU A 49 -6.95 6.07 -5.22
C GLU A 49 -7.34 4.69 -4.65
N LEU A 50 -8.38 4.69 -3.81
CA LEU A 50 -8.97 3.50 -3.24
C LEU A 50 -10.49 3.60 -3.30
N LEU A 51 -11.11 2.54 -3.80
CA LEU A 51 -12.54 2.34 -3.78
C LEU A 51 -12.87 1.19 -2.83
N MET A 52 -13.71 1.46 -1.83
CA MET A 52 -14.26 0.42 -0.97
C MET A 52 -15.36 -0.31 -1.73
N LEU A 53 -15.23 -1.63 -1.82
CA LEU A 53 -16.24 -2.45 -2.47
C LEU A 53 -17.26 -2.92 -1.43
N GLY A 54 -18.53 -2.83 -1.79
CA GLY A 54 -19.64 -3.31 -0.96
C GLY A 54 -19.99 -4.76 -1.30
N LYS A 55 -20.66 -5.42 -0.36
CA LYS A 55 -21.64 -6.46 -0.69
C LYS A 55 -23.03 -5.83 -0.69
#